data_AF-T1CR61-F1
#
_entry.id   AF-T1CR61-F1
#
_cell.length_a   1.000
_cell.length_b   1.000
_cell.length_c   1.000
_cell.angle_alpha   90.00
_cell.angle_beta   90.00
_cell.angle_gamma   90.00
#
_symmetry.space_group_name_H-M   'P 1'
#
loop_
_entity.id
_entity.type
_entity.pdbx_description
1 polymer ?
#
loop_
_entity_poly.entity_id
_entity_poly.type
_entity_poly.pdbx_seq_one_letter_code
_entity_poly.pdbx_strand_id
1 'polypeptide(L)'
;MSVKTSTLAHIYEIQGHKQEAIVIYEEILRKNPNDKQARSSIVRLKTDQCKFTGLNKEKFLLFVNAQSDEDYLQFEEWLTQWN
;
A
#
# COMPACT_ATOMS: atom_id res chain seq x y z
N MET A 1 16.55 -10.25 -19.86
CA MET A 1 15.81 -9.01 -19.58
C MET A 1 14.42 -9.39 -19.11
N SER A 2 14.03 -9.03 -17.88
CA SER A 2 12.69 -9.31 -17.38
C SER A 2 11.68 -8.44 -18.14
N VAL A 3 10.66 -9.07 -18.74
CA VAL A 3 9.63 -8.36 -19.49
C VAL A 3 8.71 -7.68 -18.50
N LYS A 4 8.76 -6.35 -18.44
CA LYS A 4 7.81 -5.55 -17.66
C LYS A 4 6.47 -5.48 -18.40
N THR A 5 5.44 -6.08 -17.82
CA THR A 5 4.08 -6.16 -18.37
C THR A 5 3.08 -5.46 -17.47
N SER A 6 1.95 -5.04 -18.02
CA SER A 6 0.85 -4.47 -17.24
C SER A 6 0.33 -5.45 -16.18
N THR A 7 0.37 -6.76 -16.46
CA THR A 7 0.04 -7.81 -15.49
C THR A 7 0.99 -7.82 -14.30
N LEU A 8 2.29 -7.68 -14.53
CA LEU A 8 3.28 -7.61 -13.45
C LEU A 8 3.00 -6.40 -12.55
N ALA A 9 2.76 -5.22 -13.14
CA ALA A 9 2.44 -4.02 -12.38
C ALA A 9 1.15 -4.20 -11.55
N HIS A 10 0.15 -4.86 -12.11
CA HIS A 10 -1.11 -5.14 -11.42
C HIS A 10 -0.95 -6.12 -10.25
N ILE A 11 -0.10 -7.15 -10.39
CA ILE A 11 0.21 -8.08 -9.29
C ILE A 11 0.86 -7.33 -8.13
N TYR A 12 1.85 -6.49 -8.41
CA TYR A 12 2.54 -5.69 -7.38
C TYR A 12 1.57 -4.74 -6.67
N GLU A 13 0.66 -4.15 -7.43
CA GLU A 13 -0.40 -3.33 -6.87
C GLU A 13 -1.31 -4.10 -5.91
N ILE A 14 -1.79 -5.29 -6.28
CA ILE A 14 -2.64 -6.13 -5.40
C ILE A 14 -1.89 -6.53 -4.13
N GLN A 15 -0.58 -6.76 -4.22
CA GLN A 15 0.28 -7.08 -3.09
C GLN A 15 0.58 -5.87 -2.18
N GLY A 16 0.14 -4.66 -2.55
CA GLY A 16 0.40 -3.44 -1.79
C GLY A 16 1.74 -2.78 -2.09
N HIS A 17 2.55 -3.34 -3.00
CA HIS A 17 3.79 -2.77 -3.53
C HIS A 17 3.50 -1.65 -4.53
N LYS A 18 2.78 -0.62 -4.07
CA LYS A 18 2.26 0.47 -4.91
C LYS A 18 3.39 1.26 -5.59
N GLN A 19 4.53 1.43 -4.91
CA GLN A 19 5.64 2.22 -5.44
C GLN A 19 6.35 1.49 -6.58
N GLU A 20 6.60 0.20 -6.41
CA GLU A 20 7.18 -0.67 -7.42
C GLU A 20 6.23 -0.84 -8.62
N ALA A 21 4.92 -0.95 -8.39
CA ALA A 21 3.91 -0.97 -9.44
C ALA A 21 3.95 0.31 -10.30
N ILE A 22 4.07 1.50 -9.67
CA ILE A 22 4.20 2.79 -10.38
C ILE A 22 5.42 2.78 -11.30
N VAL A 23 6.59 2.32 -10.82
CA VAL A 23 7.81 2.26 -11.64
C VAL A 23 7.62 1.39 -12.89
N ILE A 24 6.91 0.26 -12.75
CA ILE A 24 6.62 -0.62 -13.88
C ILE A 24 5.69 0.07 -14.88
N TYR A 25 4.62 0.75 -14.42
CA TYR A 25 3.71 1.49 -15.29
C TYR A 25 4.39 2.68 -15.99
N GLU A 26 5.31 3.38 -15.33
CA GLU A 26 6.09 4.47 -15.93
C GLU A 26 6.99 3.96 -17.06
N GLU A 27 7.60 2.79 -16.90
CA GLU A 27 8.37 2.15 -17.98
C GLU A 27 7.51 1.69 -19.16
N ILE A 28 6.29 1.22 -18.89
CA ILE A 28 5.31 0.88 -19.93
C ILE A 28 4.96 2.13 -20.74
N LEU A 29 4.65 3.24 -20.07
CA LEU A 29 4.36 4.52 -20.73
C LEU A 29 5.56 5.09 -21.49
N ARG A 30 6.79 4.86 -21.02
CA ARG A 30 8.00 5.27 -21.74
C ARG A 30 8.16 4.56 -23.09
N LYS A 31 7.68 3.31 -23.20
CA LYS A 31 7.67 2.54 -24.45
C LYS A 31 6.43 2.80 -25.29
N ASN A 32 5.28 2.97 -24.65
CA ASN A 32 3.99 3.26 -25.28
C ASN A 32 3.28 4.42 -24.54
N PRO A 33 3.52 5.68 -24.96
CA PRO A 33 2.94 6.85 -24.29
C PRO A 33 1.41 6.91 -24.33
N ASN A 34 0.77 6.19 -25.24
CA ASN A 34 -0.69 6.18 -25.41
C ASN A 34 -1.38 5.04 -24.65
N ASP A 35 -0.67 4.30 -23.80
CA ASP A 35 -1.27 3.27 -22.95
C ASP A 35 -2.20 3.90 -21.90
N LYS A 36 -3.50 3.86 -22.19
CA LYS A 36 -4.55 4.39 -21.31
C LYS A 36 -4.64 3.63 -19.98
N GLN A 37 -4.34 2.32 -19.99
CA GLN A 37 -4.41 1.49 -18.80
C GLN A 37 -3.30 1.90 -17.83
N ALA A 38 -2.06 1.98 -18.29
CA ALA A 38 -0.93 2.38 -17.46
C ALA A 38 -1.11 3.79 -16.89
N ARG A 39 -1.62 4.73 -17.71
CA ARG A 39 -1.91 6.10 -17.25
C ARG A 39 -2.99 6.13 -16.17
N SER A 40 -4.09 5.39 -16.36
CA SER A 40 -5.18 5.31 -15.37
C SER A 40 -4.69 4.69 -14.05
N SER A 41 -3.90 3.61 -14.14
CA SER A 41 -3.32 2.95 -12.97
C SER A 41 -2.42 3.88 -12.16
N ILE A 42 -1.56 4.67 -12.80
CA ILE A 42 -0.70 5.65 -12.09
C ILE A 42 -1.53 6.71 -11.38
N VAL A 43 -2.56 7.25 -12.04
CA VAL A 43 -3.45 8.26 -11.43
C VAL A 43 -4.13 7.68 -10.19
N ARG A 44 -4.68 6.47 -10.30
CA ARG A 44 -5.31 5.76 -9.18
C ARG A 44 -4.31 5.52 -8.03
N LEU A 45 -3.15 4.94 -8.32
CA LEU A 45 -2.12 4.64 -7.32
C LEU A 45 -1.57 5.89 -6.60
N LYS A 46 -1.45 7.03 -7.30
CA LYS A 46 -1.00 8.29 -6.71
C LYS A 46 -2.12 8.99 -5.92
N THR A 47 -3.38 8.81 -6.31
CA THR A 47 -4.54 9.37 -5.61
C THR A 47 -4.89 8.56 -4.36
N ASP A 48 -4.74 7.23 -4.42
CA ASP A 48 -4.93 6.29 -3.31
C ASP A 48 -3.77 6.30 -2.29
N GLN A 49 -2.95 7.36 -2.28
CA GLN A 49 -2.18 7.68 -1.08
C GLN A 49 -3.17 8.14 -0.02
N CYS A 50 -3.83 7.17 0.62
CA CYS A 50 -4.60 7.35 1.83
C CYS A 50 -3.68 7.99 2.86
N LYS A 51 -3.77 9.32 2.97
CA LYS A 51 -3.24 10.02 4.13
C LYS A 51 -4.12 9.57 5.29
N PHE A 52 -3.67 8.59 6.04
CA PHE A 52 -4.34 8.16 7.27
C PHE A 52 -4.20 9.28 8.29
N THR A 53 -5.14 10.23 8.28
CA THR A 53 -5.13 11.40 9.15
C THR A 53 -5.63 11.10 10.56
N GLY A 54 -6.17 9.90 10.80
CA GLY A 54 -6.71 9.46 12.09
C GLY A 54 -5.94 8.32 12.76
N LEU A 55 -4.71 8.03 12.34
CA LEU A 55 -3.95 6.93 12.93
C LEU A 55 -3.53 7.28 14.36
N ASN A 56 -3.96 6.49 15.34
CA ASN A 56 -3.42 6.56 16.69
C ASN A 56 -2.00 5.96 16.68
N LYS A 57 -1.00 6.83 16.57
CA LYS A 57 0.42 6.45 16.47
C LYS A 57 0.92 5.70 17.71
N GLU A 58 0.39 6.01 18.88
CA GLU A 58 0.80 5.37 20.14
C GLU A 58 0.36 3.91 20.16
N LYS A 59 -0.88 3.63 19.77
CA LYS A 59 -1.40 2.26 19.70
C LYS A 59 -0.80 1.45 18.54
N PHE A 60 -0.46 2.12 17.44
CA PHE A 60 0.34 1.52 16.37
C PHE A 60 1.75 1.11 16.86
N LEU A 61 2.43 1.97 17.61
CA LEU A 61 3.73 1.66 18.20
C LEU A 61 3.64 0.54 19.24
N LEU A 62 2.58 0.52 20.05
CA LEU A 62 2.31 -0.59 20.97
C LEU A 62 2.20 -1.91 20.22
N PHE A 63 1.42 -1.95 19.13
CA PHE A 63 1.28 -3.16 18.31
C PHE A 63 2.59 -3.63 17.68
N VAL A 64 3.40 -2.71 17.13
CA VAL A 64 4.67 -3.06 16.47
C VAL A 64 5.70 -3.60 17.47
N ASN A 65 5.69 -3.10 18.71
CA ASN A 65 6.66 -3.47 19.74
C ASN A 65 6.12 -4.51 20.74
N ALA A 66 4.87 -4.97 20.59
CA ALA A 66 4.29 -5.95 21.48
C ALA A 66 5.09 -7.26 21.43
N GLN A 67 5.60 -7.68 22.59
CA GLN A 67 6.32 -8.95 22.74
C GLN A 67 5.81 -9.78 23.91
N SER A 68 5.08 -9.17 24.84
CA SER A 68 4.55 -9.83 26.05
C SER A 68 3.04 -10.00 25.98
N ASP A 69 2.51 -11.03 26.65
CA ASP A 69 1.06 -11.31 26.68
C ASP A 69 0.24 -10.13 27.26
N GLU A 70 0.82 -9.36 28.17
CA GLU A 70 0.18 -8.13 28.71
C GLU A 70 0.02 -7.03 27.65
N ASP A 71 0.98 -6.90 26.70
CA ASP A 71 0.89 -5.92 25.62
C ASP A 71 -0.27 -6.23 24.68
N TYR A 72 -0.46 -7.53 24.40
CA TYR A 72 -1.58 -8.00 23.58
C TYR A 72 -2.92 -7.77 24.28
N LEU A 73 -3.01 -8.02 25.58
CA LEU A 73 -4.23 -7.78 26.35
C LEU A 73 -4.62 -6.30 26.35
N GLN A 74 -3.67 -5.39 26.56
CA GLN A 74 -3.93 -3.94 26.48
C GLN A 74 -4.35 -3.48 25.08
N PHE A 75 -3.83 -4.16 24.05
CA PHE A 75 -4.24 -3.91 22.67
C PHE A 75 -5.67 -4.41 22.41
N GLU A 76 -6.04 -5.60 22.90
CA GLU A 76 -7.39 -6.15 22.81
C GLU A 76 -8.42 -5.26 23.53
N GLU A 77 -8.12 -4.84 24.77
CA GLU A 77 -8.98 -3.91 25.52
C GLU A 77 -9.21 -2.62 24.73
N TRP A 78 -8.17 -2.07 24.12
CA TRP A 78 -8.29 -0.87 23.31
C TRP A 78 -9.18 -1.09 22.07
N LEU A 79 -9.09 -2.24 21.40
CA LEU A 79 -9.97 -2.58 20.27
C LEU A 79 -11.44 -2.68 20.68
N THR A 80 -11.74 -3.12 21.91
CA THR A 80 -13.13 -3.18 22.41
C THR A 80 -13.75 -1.80 22.66
N GLN A 81 -12.92 -0.78 22.91
CA GLN A 81 -13.37 0.60 23.13
C GLN A 81 -13.67 1.34 21.82
N TRP A 82 -13.36 0.73 20.67
CA TRP A 82 -13.51 1.32 19.33
C TRP A 82 -14.93 1.16 18.74
N ASN A 83 -15.92 0.86 19.58
CA ASN A 83 -17.33 0.67 19.22
C ASN A 83 -18.15 1.95 19.46
#